data_AF-A0A9E0TJS7-F1
#
_entry.id   AF-A0A9E0TJS7-F1
#
_cell.length_a   1.000
_cell.length_b   1.000
_cell.length_c   1.000
_cell.angle_alpha   90.00
_cell.angle_beta   90.00
_cell.angle_gamma   90.00
#
_symmetry.space_group_name_H-M   'P 1'
#
loop_
_entity.id
_entity.type
_entity.pdbx_description
1 polymer ?
#
loop_
_entity_poly.entity_id
_entity_poly.type
_entity_poly.pdbx_seq_one_letter_code
_entity_poly.pdbx_strand_id
1 'polypeptide(L)' 'MVDEIARNPRRFHPAAPGLKRANLPNFPYHLLFREMPAGVRVLVLRHHRRHPDFGLTRK' A
#
# COMPACT_ATOMS: atom_id res chain seq x y z
N MET A 1 -4.03 8.65 -3.67
CA MET A 1 -3.08 7.73 -3.01
C MET A 1 -1.92 7.37 -3.92
N VAL A 2 -2.14 6.72 -5.07
CA VAL A 2 -1.04 6.31 -5.97
C VAL A 2 -0.25 7.53 -6.47
N ASP A 3 -0.91 8.65 -6.78
CA ASP A 3 -0.22 9.90 -7.12
C ASP A 3 0.58 10.51 -5.97
N GLU A 4 0.19 10.25 -4.72
CA GLU A 4 0.95 10.70 -3.55
C GLU A 4 2.18 9.83 -3.31
N ILE A 5 2.04 8.52 -3.54
CA ILE A 5 3.14 7.56 -3.55
C ILE A 5 4.15 7.91 -4.65
N ALA A 6 3.68 8.28 -5.85
CA ALA A 6 4.55 8.68 -6.95
C ALA A 6 5.28 10.01 -6.66
N ARG A 7 4.60 10.99 -6.05
CA ARG A 7 5.17 12.31 -5.77
C ARG A 7 6.11 12.35 -4.56
N ASN A 8 5.82 11.58 -3.51
CA ASN A 8 6.64 11.56 -2.30
C ASN A 8 6.64 10.18 -1.61
N PRO A 9 7.32 9.18 -2.20
CA PRO A 9 7.37 7.83 -1.65
C PRO A 9 8.09 7.75 -0.29
N ARG A 10 8.89 8.77 0.04
CA ARG A 10 9.63 8.85 1.31
C ARG A 10 8.76 9.10 2.53
N ARG A 11 7.55 9.64 2.34
CA ARG A 11 6.59 9.93 3.41
C ARG A 11 5.96 8.68 4.04
N PHE A 12 6.03 7.53 3.36
CA PHE A 12 5.36 6.31 3.80
C PHE A 12 6.22 5.47 4.74
N HIS A 13 5.57 4.84 5.72
CA HIS A 13 6.25 4.03 6.73
C HIS A 13 6.89 2.78 6.11
N PRO A 14 8.09 2.39 6.57
CA PRO A 14 8.69 1.13 6.18
C PRO A 14 7.85 -0.04 6.72
N ALA A 15 7.61 -1.03 5.87
CA ALA A 15 6.98 -2.30 6.23
C ALA A 15 8.00 -3.43 6.38
N ALA A 16 9.10 -3.34 5.64
CA ALA A 16 10.27 -4.23 5.67
C ALA A 16 11.45 -3.48 5.03
N PRO A 17 12.68 -4.00 5.09
CA PRO A 17 13.82 -3.41 4.40
C PRO A 17 13.52 -3.20 2.90
N GLY A 18 13.61 -1.95 2.43
CA GLY A 18 13.30 -1.58 1.04
C GLY A 18 11.81 -1.61 0.65
N LEU A 19 10.91 -1.91 1.58
CA LEU A 19 9.47 -2.02 1.34
C LEU A 19 8.71 -0.99 2.17
N LYS A 20 7.78 -0.29 1.53
CA LYS A 20 6.93 0.73 2.15
C LYS A 20 5.47 0.36 2.06
N ARG A 21 4.69 0.87 3.02
CA ARG A 21 3.24 0.66 3.10
C ARG A 21 2.49 1.98 3.05
N ALA A 22 1.52 2.06 2.14
CA ALA A 22 0.46 3.06 2.17
C ALA A 22 -0.84 2.42 2.69
N ASN A 23 -1.44 3.03 3.69
CA ASN A 23 -2.74 2.62 4.22
C ASN A 23 -3.85 3.35 3.46
N LEU A 24 -4.88 2.62 3.03
CA LEU A 24 -6.08 3.25 2.49
C LEU A 24 -6.98 3.63 3.68
N PRO A 25 -7.33 4.92 3.88
CA PRO A 25 -8.07 5.34 5.07
C PRO A 25 -9.52 4.84 5.10
N ASN A 26 -10.15 4.72 3.92
CA ASN A 26 -11.58 4.36 3.80
C ASN A 26 -11.80 2.93 3.30
N PHE A 27 -10.73 2.20 3.02
CA PHE A 27 -10.81 0.84 2.51
C PHE A 27 -9.80 -0.01 3.25
N PRO A 28 -10.17 -1.20 3.78
CA PRO A 28 -9.35 -1.98 4.70
C PRO A 28 -8.17 -2.69 4.02
N TYR A 29 -7.43 -1.96 3.20
CA TYR A 29 -6.35 -2.45 2.37
C TYR A 29 -5.07 -1.64 2.60
N HIS A 30 -3.96 -2.31 2.31
CA HIS A 30 -2.61 -1.81 2.37
C HIS A 30 -1.96 -2.03 1.01
N LEU A 31 -1.38 -0.97 0.46
CA LEU A 31 -0.55 -1.06 -0.72
C LEU A 31 0.92 -1.15 -0.28
N LEU A 32 1.57 -2.24 -0.66
CA LEU A 32 3.00 -2.45 -0.49
C LEU A 32 3.72 -2.10 -1.77
N PHE A 33 4.75 -1.29 -1.66
CA PHE A 33 5.53 -0.80 -2.79
C PHE A 33 6.99 -0.61 -2.41
N ARG A 34 7.86 -0.47 -3.42
CA ARG A 34 9.26 -0.06 -3.22
C ARG A 34 9.65 1.06 -4.16
N GLU A 35 10.59 1.90 -3.71
CA GLU A 35 11.23 2.90 -4.55
C GLU A 35 12.19 2.22 -5.54
N MET A 36 12.21 2.72 -6.77
CA MET A 36 13.10 2.32 -7.85
C MET A 36 13.71 3.59 -8.46
N PRO A 37 14.85 3.52 -9.17
CA PRO A 37 15.45 4.69 -9.79
C PRO A 37 14.51 5.46 -10.73
N ALA A 38 13.63 4.75 -11.44
CA ALA A 38 12.67 5.31 -12.39
C ALA A 38 11.27 5.58 -11.80
N GLY A 39 11.09 5.46 -10.48
CA GLY A 39 9.80 5.72 -9.82
C GLY A 39 9.44 4.71 -8.74
N VAL A 40 8.20 4.24 -8.73
CA VAL A 40 7.69 3.34 -7.69
C VAL A 40 7.16 2.05 -8.31
N ARG A 41 7.53 0.91 -7.72
CA ARG A 41 6.96 -0.39 -8.09
C ARG A 41 5.95 -0.84 -7.03
N VAL A 42 4.69 -0.94 -7.43
CA VAL A 42 3.63 -1.56 -6.62
C VAL A 42 3.85 -3.08 -6.63
N LEU A 43 3.81 -3.70 -5.46
CA LEU A 43 4.07 -5.12 -5.29
C LEU A 43 2.81 -5.88 -4.88
N VAL A 44 2.08 -5.37 -3.90
CA VAL A 44 0.92 -6.06 -3.35
C VAL A 44 -0.14 -5.05 -2.93
N LEU A 45 -1.39 -5.33 -3.27
CA LEU A 45 -2.56 -4.75 -2.63
C LEU A 45 -3.18 -5.84 -1.76
N ARG A 46 -3.17 -5.68 -0.44
CA ARG A 46 -3.69 -6.69 0.50
C ARG A 46 -4.63 -6.10 1.53
N HIS A 47 -5.59 -6.90 1.98
CA HIS A 47 -6.44 -6.54 3.10
C HIS A 47 -5.64 -6.44 4.41
N HIS A 48 -6.02 -5.55 5.33
CA HIS A 48 -5.32 -5.38 6.63
C HIS A 48 -5.59 -6.52 7.61
N ARG A 49 -6.74 -7.19 7.48
CA ARG A 49 -7.08 -8.41 8.25
C ARG A 49 -6.63 -9.67 7.51
N ARG A 50 -6.32 -10.72 8.28
CA ARG A 50 -5.84 -12.02 7.79
C ARG A 50 -6.84 -12.77 6.89
N HIS A 51 -8.15 -12.54 7.02
CA HIS A 51 -9.13 -13.22 6.17
C HIS A 51 -9.37 -12.39 4.88
N PRO A 52 -9.15 -12.95 3.70
CA PRO A 52 -9.32 -12.24 2.42
C PRO A 52 -10.77 -11.83 2.14
N ASP A 53 -11.74 -12.51 2.74
CA ASP A 53 -13.17 -12.23 2.49
C ASP A 53 -13.70 -10.96 3.15
N PHE A 54 -12.94 -10.37 4.08
CA PHE A 54 -13.31 -9.07 4.65
C PHE A 54 -13.25 -8.00 3.53
N GLY A 55 -14.38 -7.34 3.25
CA GLY A 55 -14.49 -6.34 2.19
C GLY A 55 -15.03 -6.84 0.85
N LEU A 56 -15.33 -8.15 0.71
CA LEU A 56 -16.08 -8.68 -0.43
C LEU A 56 -17.59 -8.40 -0.34
N THR A 57 -18.08 -8.08 0.86
CA THR A 57 -19.46 -7.69 1.11
C THR A 57 -19.59 -6.19 1.34
N ARG A 58 -20.61 -5.59 0.71
CA ARG A 58 -21.03 -4.21 0.97
C ARG A 58 -22.04 -4.23 2.12
N LYS A 59 -21.73 -3.57 3.23
CA LYS A 59 -22.70 -3.24 4.28
C LYS A 59 -23.25 -1.84 4.04
#